data_AF-A0A937Y5I4-F1
#
_entry.id   AF-A0A937Y5I4-F1
#
_cell.length_a   1.000
_cell.length_b   1.000
_cell.length_c   1.000
_cell.angle_alpha   90.00
_cell.angle_beta   90.00
_cell.angle_gamma   90.00
#
_symmetry.space_group_name_H-M   'P 1'
#
loop_
_entity.id
_entity.type
_entity.pdbx_description
1 polymer ?
#
loop_
_entity_poly.entity_id
_entity_poly.type
_entity_poly.pdbx_seq_one_letter_code
_entity_poly.pdbx_strand_id
1 'polypeptide(L)'
;MRDAHLLLERLSAAMGGVPIEVDDHGSAGVLLSDGSTIGLQIDSQVNELWLYADLGALPDQPELPEELLQMQLFGRHTGGGAIAIGPGLDGSEHLVL
;
A
#
# COMPACT_ATOMS: atom_id res chain seq x y z
N MET A 1 10.34 -7.27 -15.87
CA MET A 1 9.76 -8.47 -15.23
C MET A 1 10.59 -9.03 -14.07
N ARG A 2 11.94 -8.97 -14.08
CA ARG A 2 12.76 -9.58 -13.01
C ARG A 2 12.87 -8.74 -11.72
N ASP A 3 12.69 -7.43 -11.78
CA ASP A 3 13.08 -6.58 -10.65
C ASP A 3 12.04 -6.52 -9.53
N ALA A 4 10.75 -6.43 -9.86
CA ALA A 4 9.68 -6.42 -8.84
C ALA A 4 9.58 -7.74 -8.06
N HIS A 5 9.72 -8.88 -8.76
CA HIS A 5 9.76 -10.20 -8.12
C HIS A 5 10.99 -10.35 -7.22
N LEU A 6 12.15 -9.85 -7.66
CA LEU A 6 13.36 -9.84 -6.83
C LEU A 6 13.20 -8.94 -5.59
N LEU A 7 12.46 -7.83 -5.69
CA LEU A 7 12.13 -6.99 -4.53
C LEU A 7 11.24 -7.73 -3.54
N LEU A 8 10.23 -8.47 -4.01
CA LEU A 8 9.38 -9.32 -3.15
C LEU A 8 10.18 -10.43 -2.46
N GLU A 9 11.08 -11.11 -3.17
CA GLU A 9 11.97 -12.11 -2.58
C GLU A 9 12.85 -11.51 -1.48
N ARG A 10 13.39 -10.30 -1.72
CA ARG A 10 14.19 -9.58 -0.71
C ARG A 10 13.36 -9.15 0.48
N LEU A 11 12.12 -8.69 0.27
CA LEU A 11 11.19 -8.34 1.34
C LEU A 11 10.86 -9.58 2.19
N SER A 12 10.50 -10.69 1.54
CA SER A 12 10.27 -11.98 2.19
C SER A 12 11.47 -12.41 3.06
N ALA A 13 12.69 -12.35 2.51
CA ALA A 13 13.91 -12.66 3.26
C ALA A 13 14.12 -11.73 4.46
N ALA A 14 13.86 -10.43 4.30
CA ALA A 14 13.95 -9.44 5.38
C ALA A 14 12.90 -9.68 6.48
N MET A 15 11.74 -10.25 6.12
CA MET A 15 10.65 -10.61 7.02
C MET A 15 10.80 -12.01 7.66
N GLY A 16 12.02 -12.57 7.65
CA GLY A 16 12.30 -13.87 8.26
C GLY A 16 12.09 -15.07 7.32
N GLY A 17 11.99 -14.83 6.01
CA GLY A 17 11.95 -15.87 4.99
C GLY A 17 10.57 -16.50 4.78
N VAL A 18 9.50 -15.87 5.28
CA VAL A 18 8.13 -16.28 4.98
C VAL A 18 7.80 -15.88 3.54
N PRO A 19 7.45 -16.82 2.64
CA PRO A 19 7.10 -16.49 1.27
C PRO A 19 5.92 -15.53 1.21
N ILE A 20 6.03 -14.49 0.39
CA ILE A 20 4.93 -13.59 0.08
C ILE A 20 4.28 -14.10 -1.20
N GLU A 21 3.10 -14.69 -1.06
CA GLU A 21 2.33 -15.20 -2.21
C GLU A 21 1.52 -14.07 -2.83
N VAL A 22 1.70 -13.86 -4.14
CA VAL A 22 0.90 -12.94 -4.95
C VAL A 22 -0.18 -13.69 -5.71
N ASP A 23 -1.33 -13.07 -5.89
CA ASP A 23 -2.43 -13.62 -6.70
C ASP A 23 -2.19 -13.45 -8.21
N ASP A 24 -3.17 -13.89 -9.02
CA ASP A 24 -3.12 -13.77 -10.49
C ASP A 24 -3.08 -12.31 -10.99
N HIS A 25 -3.39 -11.35 -10.11
CA HIS A 25 -3.31 -9.91 -10.38
C HIS A 25 -2.01 -9.28 -9.88
N GLY A 26 -1.12 -10.05 -9.24
CA GLY A 26 0.13 -9.56 -8.66
C GLY A 26 -0.05 -8.87 -7.31
N SER A 27 -1.17 -9.12 -6.63
CA SER A 27 -1.51 -8.54 -5.32
C SER A 27 -1.12 -9.49 -4.19
N ALA A 28 -0.60 -8.96 -3.09
CA ALA A 28 -0.38 -9.72 -1.86
C ALA A 28 -0.74 -8.87 -0.63
N GLY A 29 -1.10 -9.55 0.46
CA GLY A 29 -1.32 -8.92 1.77
C GLY A 29 -0.32 -9.44 2.79
N VAL A 30 0.27 -8.54 3.56
CA VAL A 30 1.22 -8.86 4.63
C VAL A 30 0.65 -8.38 5.95
N LEU A 31 0.36 -9.31 6.86
CA LEU A 31 -0.09 -9.02 8.21
C LEU A 31 1.13 -8.75 9.11
N LEU A 32 1.18 -7.56 9.72
CA LEU A 32 2.20 -7.17 10.68
C LEU A 32 1.83 -7.63 12.10
N SER A 33 2.82 -7.66 12.98
CA SER A 33 2.67 -8.17 14.36
C SER A 33 1.71 -7.34 15.23
N ASP A 34 1.48 -6.07 14.89
CA ASP A 34 0.53 -5.19 15.57
C ASP A 34 -0.91 -5.34 15.03
N GLY A 35 -1.13 -6.24 14.07
CA GLY A 35 -2.42 -6.49 13.43
C GLY A 35 -2.70 -5.58 12.23
N SER A 36 -1.82 -4.63 11.90
CA SER A 36 -1.95 -3.85 10.67
C SER A 36 -1.64 -4.71 9.43
N THR A 37 -2.23 -4.37 8.29
CA THR A 37 -2.02 -5.08 7.03
C THR A 37 -1.44 -4.13 6.00
N ILE A 38 -0.36 -4.56 5.34
CA ILE A 38 0.24 -3.86 4.20
C ILE A 38 -0.10 -4.65 2.94
N GLY A 39 -0.76 -3.98 2.00
CA GLY A 39 -0.96 -4.46 0.65
C GLY A 39 0.28 -4.24 -0.21
N LEU A 40 0.52 -5.18 -1.10
CA LEU A 40 1.59 -5.17 -2.09
C LEU A 40 0.95 -5.38 -3.46
N GLN A 41 1.34 -4.58 -4.44
CA GLN A 41 0.89 -4.74 -5.82
C GLN A 41 2.10 -4.67 -6.75
N ILE A 42 2.28 -5.71 -7.56
CA ILE A 42 3.22 -5.65 -8.68
C ILE A 42 2.51 -4.97 -9.85
N ASP A 43 3.04 -3.83 -10.29
CA ASP A 43 2.68 -3.30 -11.61
C ASP A 43 3.70 -3.77 -12.64
N SER A 44 3.29 -4.74 -13.46
CA SER A 44 4.14 -5.32 -14.51
C SER A 44 4.38 -4.39 -15.70
N GLN A 45 3.52 -3.39 -15.91
CA GLN A 45 3.64 -2.44 -17.02
C GLN A 45 4.76 -1.43 -16.74
N VAL A 46 4.85 -0.94 -15.51
CA VAL A 46 5.91 -0.02 -15.08
C VAL A 46 7.06 -0.70 -14.34
N ASN A 47 6.95 -2.02 -14.08
CA ASN A 47 7.95 -2.84 -13.37
C ASN A 47 8.25 -2.30 -11.96
N GLU A 48 7.19 -1.94 -11.24
CA GLU A 48 7.25 -1.40 -9.88
C GLU A 48 6.56 -2.35 -8.89
N LEU A 49 6.98 -2.25 -7.63
CA LEU A 49 6.29 -2.83 -6.50
C LEU A 49 5.68 -1.67 -5.71
N TRP A 50 4.37 -1.60 -5.67
CA TRP A 50 3.65 -0.64 -4.85
C TRP A 50 3.37 -1.27 -3.50
N LEU A 51 3.56 -0.47 -2.45
CA LEU A 51 3.19 -0.80 -1.10
C LEU A 51 2.07 0.15 -0.72
N TYR A 52 1.03 -0.38 -0.09
CA TYR A 52 -0.07 0.44 0.39
C TYR A 52 -0.58 -0.05 1.74
N ALA A 53 -0.95 0.88 2.62
CA ALA A 53 -1.59 0.57 3.90
C ALA A 53 -3.04 1.03 3.86
N ASP A 54 -3.97 0.13 4.19
CA ASP A 54 -5.36 0.51 4.43
C ASP A 54 -5.46 1.18 5.81
N LEU A 55 -5.83 2.46 5.81
CA LEU A 55 -6.00 3.27 7.01
C LEU A 55 -7.45 3.25 7.53
N GLY A 56 -8.34 2.53 6.84
CA GLY A 56 -9.75 2.36 7.19
C GLY A 56 -10.68 3.33 6.46
N ALA A 57 -11.96 3.25 6.82
CA ALA A 57 -13.03 4.02 6.20
C ALA A 57 -12.75 5.53 6.24
N LEU A 58 -13.04 6.18 5.11
CA LEU A 58 -12.95 7.63 4.96
C LEU A 58 -13.88 8.32 5.97
N PRO A 59 -13.36 9.15 6.88
CA PRO A 59 -14.20 9.91 7.80
C PRO A 59 -15.15 10.86 7.05
N ASP A 60 -16.40 10.93 7.50
CA ASP A 60 -17.37 11.94 7.03
C ASP A 60 -17.07 13.30 7.69
N GLN A 61 -16.04 13.96 7.18
CA GLN A 61 -15.59 15.29 7.62
C GLN A 61 -15.44 16.21 6.41
N PRO A 62 -16.19 17.33 6.33
CA PRO A 62 -16.22 18.17 5.14
C PRO A 62 -14.87 18.84 4.81
N GLU A 63 -14.02 19.05 5.81
CA GLU A 63 -12.67 19.61 5.69
C GLU A 63 -11.61 18.58 5.25
N LEU A 64 -11.90 17.28 5.38
CA LEU A 64 -10.91 16.22 5.17
C LEU A 64 -10.24 16.25 3.79
N PRO A 65 -10.94 16.49 2.66
CA PRO A 65 -10.29 16.55 1.36
C PRO A 65 -9.19 17.61 1.28
N GLU A 66 -9.37 18.76 1.93
CA GLU A 66 -8.35 19.81 1.97
C GLU A 66 -7.16 19.40 2.84
N GLU A 67 -7.43 18.80 4.00
CA GLU A 67 -6.37 18.30 4.89
C GLU A 67 -5.52 17.22 4.22
N LEU A 68 -6.13 16.27 3.53
CA LEU A 68 -5.42 15.22 2.77
C LEU A 68 -4.52 15.82 1.69
N LEU A 69 -5.00 16.83 0.96
CA LEU A 69 -4.20 17.55 -0.04
C LEU A 69 -3.03 18.31 0.60
N GLN A 70 -3.23 18.89 1.79
CA GLN A 70 -2.14 19.54 2.52
C GLN A 70 -1.10 18.51 3.01
N MET A 71 -1.53 17.34 3.46
CA MET A 71 -0.64 16.23 3.84
C MET A 71 0.19 15.73 2.66
N GLN A 72 -0.35 15.76 1.43
CA GLN A 72 0.41 15.41 0.23
C GLN A 72 1.60 16.33 -0.04
N LEU A 73 1.51 17.61 0.35
CA LEU A 73 2.62 18.55 0.23
C LEU A 73 3.80 18.20 1.17
N PHE A 74 3.55 17.41 2.22
CA PHE A 74 4.58 16.86 3.10
C PHE A 74 5.27 15.60 2.54
N GLY A 75 4.75 14.97 1.47
CA GLY A 75 5.25 13.69 0.91
C GLY A 75 6.72 13.69 0.49
N ARG A 76 7.33 14.87 0.27
CA ARG A 76 8.78 15.01 0.05
C ARG A 76 9.64 14.52 1.23
N HIS A 77 9.08 14.44 2.44
CA HIS A 77 9.76 13.97 3.64
C HIS A 77 9.49 12.48 3.94
N THR A 78 8.53 11.85 3.25
CA THR A 78 8.18 10.42 3.42
C THR A 78 8.85 9.52 2.38
N GLY A 79 9.76 10.07 1.57
CA GLY A 79 10.37 9.33 0.48
C GLY A 79 9.43 9.11 -0.72
N GLY A 80 8.36 9.90 -0.85
CA GLY A 80 7.43 9.83 -1.97
C GLY A 80 6.14 9.06 -1.71
N GLY A 81 5.84 8.68 -0.46
CA GLY A 81 4.54 8.10 -0.10
C GLY A 81 3.40 9.11 -0.28
N ALA A 82 2.24 8.63 -0.73
CA ALA A 82 1.11 9.45 -1.12
C ALA A 82 -0.19 8.91 -0.51
N ILE A 83 -1.00 9.79 0.09
CA ILE A 83 -2.33 9.42 0.59
C ILE A 83 -3.38 9.46 -0.53
N ALA A 84 -4.01 8.33 -0.78
CA ALA A 84 -5.08 8.18 -1.76
C ALA A 84 -6.40 7.78 -1.08
N ILE A 85 -7.49 7.87 -1.86
CA ILE A 85 -8.76 7.26 -1.52
C ILE A 85 -8.92 6.06 -2.45
N GLY A 86 -9.14 4.88 -1.86
CA GLY A 86 -9.29 3.62 -2.58
C GLY A 86 -10.52 2.84 -2.12
N PRO A 87 -10.89 1.77 -2.84
CA PRO A 87 -11.97 0.89 -2.40
C PRO A 87 -11.51 0.04 -1.20
N GLY A 88 -12.32 0.05 -0.14
CA GLY A 88 -12.23 -0.90 0.97
C GLY A 88 -12.73 -2.29 0.55
N LEU A 89 -12.40 -3.31 1.35
CA LEU A 89 -12.81 -4.69 1.10
C LEU A 89 -14.34 -4.89 1.14
N ASP A 90 -15.07 -3.99 1.81
CA ASP A 90 -16.52 -3.97 1.90
C ASP A 90 -17.19 -3.10 0.82
N GLY A 91 -16.39 -2.51 -0.08
CA GLY A 91 -16.86 -1.60 -1.13
C GLY A 91 -17.09 -0.16 -0.68
N SER A 92 -16.76 0.18 0.57
CA SER A 92 -16.73 1.58 1.03
C SER A 92 -15.45 2.28 0.57
N GLU A 93 -15.39 3.61 0.73
CA GLU A 93 -14.16 4.37 0.43
C GLU A 93 -13.25 4.36 1.66
N HIS A 94 -12.00 3.97 1.47
CA HIS A 94 -10.97 3.90 2.50
C HIS A 94 -9.83 4.87 2.18
N LEU A 95 -9.19 5.36 3.24
CA LEU A 95 -7.90 6.06 3.14
C LEU A 95 -6.78 5.04 2.95
N VAL A 96 -5.89 5.32 2.01
CA VAL A 96 -4.77 4.44 1.67
C VAL A 96 -3.48 5.26 1.62
N LEU A 97 -2.37 4.75 2.15
CA LEU A 97 -1.05 5.39 2.09
C LEU A 97 -0.05 4.53 1.32
#